data_AF-A0A328WBT8-F1
#
_entry.id   AF-A0A328WBT8-F1
#
_cell.length_a   1.000
_cell.length_b   1.000
_cell.length_c   1.000
_cell.angle_alpha   90.00
_cell.angle_beta   90.00
_cell.angle_gamma   90.00
#
_symmetry.space_group_name_H-M   'P 1'
#
loop_
_entity.id
_entity.type
_entity.pdbx_description
1 polymer ?
#
loop_
_entity_poly.entity_id
_entity_poly.type
_entity_poly.pdbx_seq_one_letter_code
_entity_poly.pdbx_strand_id
1 'polypeptide(L)'
;MNMMIIAWFELKRMATSRTVLINQFLLPLILIFILGNALSGWFGNDQEFKQPSVRVGFVLDAADGGQLPGSIQALTGSPEMQEILVQLMAASRKEVEGKLRRGEVDYAVVIPASFDERMGQGADVKLELLPGKDRNLNLVADTIFKTFIADANHKQAEVIVMGGDKVLAAQAGASVETSSGPNVTIGKLGEKGATYSAAQYYAASMLIMFLLYSGLMASSSLLGERESRTLYRLQSAPVTPGTVFAGKIIGCSLITLVQAAAIVLGSMWLYGVKWGPHPLLLIVVCVLITLSSMTIATFITLVSSTAAGARGLMQAIIIAMTFVSGGFMPLPVEFFQKIASFTVNHWAMQSMLRMMLNSDVHLIVTCLGMLAAITAALSAAAMITYRKVGYHA
;
A
#
# COMPACT_ATOMS: atom_id res chain seq x y z
N MET A 1 -15.59 36.87 -28.75
CA MET A 1 -16.01 36.42 -27.41
C MET A 1 -14.77 35.94 -26.66
N ASN A 2 -14.49 36.46 -25.46
CA ASN A 2 -13.26 36.12 -24.74
C ASN A 2 -13.34 34.70 -24.14
N MET A 3 -12.25 33.95 -24.28
CA MET A 3 -12.07 32.60 -23.71
C MET A 3 -12.39 32.53 -22.20
N MET A 4 -12.10 33.60 -21.46
CA MET A 4 -12.45 33.75 -20.04
C MET A 4 -13.96 33.74 -19.76
N ILE A 5 -14.79 34.25 -20.66
CA ILE A 5 -16.25 34.30 -20.48
C ILE A 5 -16.82 32.88 -20.55
N ILE A 6 -16.29 32.06 -21.46
CA ILE A 6 -16.68 30.65 -21.60
C ILE A 6 -16.27 29.87 -20.35
N ALA A 7 -15.03 30.08 -19.88
CA ALA A 7 -14.55 29.46 -18.65
C ALA A 7 -15.40 29.85 -17.43
N TRP A 8 -15.77 31.14 -17.31
CA TRP A 8 -16.64 31.65 -16.25
C TRP A 8 -18.04 31.04 -16.28
N PHE A 9 -18.62 30.89 -17.47
CA PHE A 9 -19.93 30.26 -17.63
C PHE A 9 -19.92 28.80 -17.19
N GLU A 10 -18.88 28.04 -17.56
CA GLU A 10 -18.70 26.65 -17.11
C GLU A 10 -18.58 26.55 -15.58
N LEU A 11 -17.79 27.45 -14.97
CA LEU A 11 -17.69 27.59 -13.51
C LEU A 11 -19.06 27.79 -12.87
N LYS A 12 -19.84 28.76 -13.36
CA LYS A 12 -21.17 29.06 -12.83
C LYS A 12 -22.12 27.87 -12.99
N ARG A 13 -22.11 27.20 -14.14
CA ARG A 13 -22.94 26.01 -14.43
C ARG A 13 -22.67 24.90 -13.42
N MET A 14 -21.40 24.60 -13.16
CA MET A 14 -21.04 23.56 -12.21
C MET A 14 -21.34 23.94 -10.76
N ALA A 15 -21.06 25.19 -10.38
CA ALA A 15 -21.38 25.71 -9.05
C ALA A 15 -22.88 25.65 -8.72
N THR A 16 -23.76 25.70 -9.73
CA THR A 16 -25.21 25.57 -9.52
C THR A 16 -25.72 24.13 -9.47
N SER A 17 -24.94 23.14 -9.89
CA SER A 17 -25.38 21.74 -9.94
C SER A 17 -25.07 21.03 -8.63
N ARG A 18 -26.10 20.79 -7.81
CA ARG A 18 -25.97 20.09 -6.52
C ARG A 18 -25.31 18.73 -6.65
N THR A 19 -25.68 17.97 -7.68
CA THR A 19 -25.11 16.64 -7.95
C THR A 19 -23.62 16.72 -8.26
N VAL A 20 -23.20 17.73 -9.02
CA VAL A 20 -21.78 17.95 -9.33
C VAL A 20 -21.02 18.35 -8.07
N LEU A 21 -21.56 19.25 -7.26
CA LEU A 21 -20.92 19.67 -6.01
C LEU A 21 -20.75 18.50 -5.02
N ILE A 22 -21.80 17.68 -4.83
CA ILE A 22 -21.75 16.53 -3.93
C ILE A 22 -20.72 15.50 -4.45
N ASN A 23 -20.79 15.12 -5.72
CA ASN A 23 -19.92 14.09 -6.25
C ASN A 23 -18.46 14.55 -6.33
N GLN A 24 -18.21 15.83 -6.63
CA GLN A 24 -16.87 16.35 -6.86
C GLN A 24 -16.17 16.75 -5.55
N PHE A 25 -16.89 17.32 -4.58
CA PHE A 25 -16.28 17.86 -3.35
C PHE A 25 -16.53 16.97 -2.12
N LEU A 26 -17.75 16.45 -1.95
CA LEU A 26 -18.12 15.70 -0.74
C LEU A 26 -17.69 14.24 -0.82
N LEU A 27 -17.94 13.58 -1.95
CA LEU A 27 -17.61 12.16 -2.14
C LEU A 27 -16.14 11.81 -1.90
N PRO A 28 -15.12 12.57 -2.38
CA PRO A 28 -13.73 12.28 -2.05
C PRO A 28 -13.46 12.34 -0.56
N LEU A 29 -13.98 13.36 0.14
CA LEU A 29 -13.76 13.51 1.58
C LEU A 29 -14.40 12.36 2.36
N ILE A 30 -15.58 11.90 1.96
CA ILE A 30 -16.23 10.72 2.55
C ILE A 30 -15.41 9.46 2.29
N LEU A 31 -14.92 9.24 1.07
CA LEU A 31 -14.11 8.05 0.75
C LEU A 31 -12.78 8.04 1.52
N ILE A 32 -12.13 9.20 1.65
CA ILE A 32 -10.92 9.34 2.47
C ILE A 32 -11.21 8.96 3.92
N PHE A 33 -12.36 9.38 4.48
CA PHE A 33 -12.75 9.02 5.85
C PHE A 33 -13.01 7.53 6.01
N ILE A 34 -13.81 6.94 5.12
CA ILE A 34 -14.17 5.54 5.20
C ILE A 34 -12.93 4.67 5.07
N LEU A 35 -12.12 4.88 4.03
CA LEU A 35 -10.94 4.05 3.77
C LEU A 35 -9.80 4.33 4.76
N GLY A 36 -9.60 5.61 5.12
CA GLY A 36 -8.61 6.01 6.12
C GLY A 36 -8.85 5.36 7.48
N ASN A 37 -10.11 5.25 7.92
CA ASN A 37 -10.45 4.57 9.16
C ASN A 37 -10.49 3.04 9.01
N ALA A 38 -11.17 2.54 7.97
CA ALA A 38 -11.39 1.09 7.79
C ALA A 38 -10.08 0.32 7.55
N LEU A 39 -9.12 0.93 6.86
CA LEU A 39 -7.82 0.32 6.58
C LEU A 39 -6.69 0.89 7.45
N SER A 40 -7.01 1.66 8.49
CA SER A 40 -5.99 2.18 9.43
C SER A 40 -5.09 1.08 10.00
N GLY A 41 -5.63 -0.09 10.32
CA GLY A 41 -4.87 -1.24 10.83
C GLY A 41 -3.88 -1.86 9.84
N TRP A 42 -3.95 -1.51 8.54
CA TRP A 42 -2.99 -1.93 7.53
C TRP A 42 -1.84 -0.92 7.35
N PHE A 43 -1.97 0.30 7.88
CA PHE A 43 -1.01 1.38 7.73
C PHE A 43 -0.51 1.87 9.09
N GLY A 44 0.74 1.52 9.41
CA GLY A 44 1.43 2.00 10.60
C GLY A 44 2.23 0.89 11.26
N ASN A 45 3.50 1.18 11.55
CA ASN A 45 4.35 0.33 12.41
C ASN A 45 4.18 0.69 13.90
N ASP A 46 3.32 1.67 14.22
CA ASP A 46 3.15 2.19 15.59
C ASP A 46 2.09 1.44 16.40
N GLN A 47 1.27 0.60 15.75
CA GLN A 47 0.78 -0.57 16.46
C GLN A 47 1.94 -1.54 16.43
N GLU A 48 2.70 -1.61 17.53
CA GLU A 48 3.51 -2.80 17.80
C GLU A 48 2.62 -3.97 17.43
N PHE A 49 2.98 -4.69 16.37
CA PHE A 49 2.26 -5.88 15.96
C PHE A 49 2.38 -6.82 17.16
N LYS A 50 1.37 -6.80 18.03
CA LYS A 50 1.29 -7.70 19.17
C LYS A 50 1.09 -9.06 18.56
N GLN A 51 2.20 -9.77 18.42
CA GLN A 51 2.22 -11.08 17.83
C GLN A 51 1.20 -11.93 18.61
N PRO A 52 0.19 -12.48 17.94
CA PRO A 52 -0.80 -13.30 18.62
C PRO A 52 -0.06 -14.49 19.26
N SER A 53 -0.36 -14.74 20.52
CA SER A 53 0.23 -15.84 21.27
C SER A 53 -0.14 -17.17 20.62
N VAL A 54 0.85 -18.01 20.33
CA VAL A 54 0.67 -19.34 19.73
C VAL A 54 0.44 -20.35 20.84
N ARG A 55 -0.69 -21.05 20.82
CA ARG A 55 -0.94 -22.15 21.76
C ARG A 55 -0.24 -23.40 21.27
N VAL A 56 0.80 -23.83 21.98
CA VAL A 56 1.59 -25.01 21.63
C VAL A 56 1.23 -26.19 22.52
N GLY A 57 0.76 -27.27 21.90
CA GLY A 57 0.49 -28.54 22.53
C GLY A 57 1.74 -29.40 22.60
N PHE A 58 2.29 -29.61 23.79
CA PHE A 58 3.41 -30.51 24.00
C PHE A 58 2.91 -31.91 24.33
N VAL A 59 3.41 -32.90 23.60
CA VAL A 59 3.21 -34.32 23.89
C VAL A 59 4.52 -34.88 24.40
N LEU A 60 4.48 -35.36 25.64
CA LEU A 60 5.62 -35.95 26.34
C LEU A 60 5.45 -37.46 26.39
N ASP A 61 6.57 -38.18 26.37
CA ASP A 61 6.56 -39.61 26.65
C ASP A 61 6.37 -39.85 28.16
N ALA A 62 5.72 -40.96 28.52
CA ALA A 62 5.40 -41.30 29.90
C ALA A 62 6.64 -41.55 30.76
N ALA A 63 7.80 -41.81 30.13
CA ALA A 63 9.07 -42.05 30.78
C ALA A 63 9.65 -40.81 31.50
N ASP A 64 9.33 -39.60 31.04
CA ASP A 64 9.94 -38.35 31.52
C ASP A 64 9.10 -37.65 32.62
N GLY A 65 8.19 -38.38 33.28
CA GLY A 65 7.43 -37.88 34.43
C GLY A 65 6.46 -36.73 34.12
N GLY A 66 6.19 -36.46 32.84
CA GLY A 66 5.27 -35.40 32.40
C GLY A 66 5.84 -33.98 32.49
N GLN A 67 7.17 -33.82 32.62
CA GLN A 67 7.84 -32.52 32.57
C GLN A 67 8.48 -32.28 31.20
N LEU A 68 8.49 -31.02 30.76
CA LEU A 68 9.24 -30.63 29.56
C LEU A 68 10.74 -30.88 29.78
N PRO A 69 11.49 -31.34 28.76
CA PRO A 69 12.94 -31.38 28.83
C PRO A 69 13.51 -30.00 29.19
N GLY A 70 14.58 -29.95 29.98
CA GLY A 70 15.20 -28.72 30.47
C GLY A 70 15.63 -27.79 29.33
N SER A 71 16.04 -28.32 28.17
CA SER A 71 16.38 -27.52 26.99
C SER A 71 15.17 -26.79 26.40
N ILE A 72 14.00 -27.45 26.35
CA ILE A 72 12.74 -26.89 25.87
C ILE A 72 12.13 -25.97 26.93
N GLN A 73 12.26 -26.31 28.21
CA GLN A 73 11.81 -25.46 29.31
C GLN A 73 12.63 -24.16 29.40
N ALA A 74 13.93 -24.20 29.11
CA ALA A 74 14.77 -23.00 29.01
C ALA A 74 14.34 -22.09 27.84
N LEU A 75 13.95 -22.69 26.70
CA LEU A 75 13.41 -21.95 25.56
C LEU A 75 12.07 -21.29 25.91
N THR A 76 11.10 -22.08 26.39
CA THR A 76 9.73 -21.64 26.61
C THR A 76 9.53 -20.85 27.91
N GLY A 77 10.51 -20.91 28.83
CA GLY A 77 10.50 -20.22 30.11
C GLY A 77 11.04 -18.79 30.08
N SER A 78 11.63 -18.35 28.97
CA SER A 78 12.11 -16.96 28.84
C SER A 78 10.93 -15.97 28.78
N PRO A 79 11.03 -14.77 29.39
CA PRO A 79 9.91 -13.81 29.46
C PRO A 79 9.35 -13.42 28.09
N GLU A 80 10.25 -13.23 27.11
CA GLU A 80 9.88 -12.91 25.72
C GLU A 80 9.11 -14.07 25.06
N MET A 81 9.46 -15.32 25.37
CA MET A 81 8.76 -16.49 24.81
C MET A 81 7.43 -16.77 25.51
N GLN A 82 7.22 -16.34 26.75
CA GLN A 82 5.92 -16.46 27.42
C GLN A 82 4.87 -15.51 26.84
N GLU A 83 5.29 -14.37 26.27
CA GLU A 83 4.39 -13.49 25.52
C GLU A 83 3.97 -14.09 24.18
N ILE A 84 4.84 -14.91 23.56
CA ILE A 84 4.63 -15.49 22.24
C ILE A 84 4.03 -16.90 22.30
N LEU A 85 4.32 -17.71 23.33
CA LEU A 85 3.93 -19.11 23.44
C LEU A 85 3.09 -19.39 24.68
N VAL A 86 1.88 -19.91 24.46
CA VAL A 86 1.05 -20.47 25.51
C VAL A 86 1.23 -21.98 25.52
N GLN A 87 1.85 -22.49 26.58
CA GLN A 87 2.16 -23.91 26.72
C GLN A 87 0.91 -24.68 27.17
N LEU A 88 0.56 -25.74 26.44
CA LEU A 88 -0.52 -26.65 26.79
C LEU A 88 0.03 -28.08 26.78
N MET A 89 -0.18 -28.83 27.86
CA MET A 89 0.22 -30.23 27.91
C MET A 89 -0.88 -31.12 27.30
N ALA A 90 -0.48 -32.14 26.56
CA ALA A 90 -1.37 -33.19 26.05
C ALA A 90 -0.84 -34.56 26.46
N ALA A 91 -1.73 -35.45 26.90
CA ALA A 91 -1.35 -36.75 27.44
C ALA A 91 -1.02 -37.77 26.33
N SER A 92 -1.44 -37.51 25.09
CA SER A 92 -1.13 -38.39 23.95
C SER A 92 -1.17 -37.67 22.61
N ARG A 93 -0.49 -38.26 21.63
CA ARG A 93 -0.54 -37.83 20.22
C ARG A 93 -1.97 -37.70 19.70
N LYS A 94 -2.83 -38.69 19.98
CA LYS A 94 -4.22 -38.71 19.50
C LYS A 94 -5.06 -37.58 20.10
N GLU A 95 -4.78 -37.20 21.35
CA GLU A 95 -5.42 -36.08 22.01
C GLU A 95 -5.02 -34.75 21.35
N VAL A 96 -3.72 -34.55 21.10
CA VAL A 96 -3.21 -33.31 20.50
C VAL A 96 -3.69 -33.14 19.06
N GLU A 97 -3.77 -34.22 18.28
CA GLU A 97 -4.34 -34.20 16.92
C GLU A 97 -5.82 -33.79 16.94
N GLY A 98 -6.59 -34.26 17.93
CA GLY A 98 -7.97 -33.84 18.14
C GLY A 98 -8.07 -32.35 18.48
N LYS A 99 -7.20 -31.85 19.37
CA LYS A 99 -7.13 -30.44 19.77
C LYS A 99 -6.73 -29.52 18.62
N LEU A 100 -5.77 -29.94 17.78
CA LEU A 100 -5.37 -29.24 16.55
C LEU A 100 -6.54 -29.15 15.56
N ARG A 101 -7.30 -30.25 15.38
CA ARG A 101 -8.49 -30.26 14.49
C ARG A 101 -9.61 -29.34 15.01
N ARG A 102 -9.78 -29.23 16.32
CA ARG A 102 -10.78 -28.33 16.94
C ARG A 102 -10.32 -26.87 17.03
N GLY A 103 -9.03 -26.58 16.84
CA GLY A 103 -8.47 -25.23 16.98
C GLY A 103 -8.30 -24.79 18.43
N GLU A 104 -8.23 -25.75 19.37
CA GLU A 104 -7.92 -25.50 20.78
C GLU A 104 -6.40 -25.28 20.99
N VAL A 105 -5.60 -25.85 20.08
CA VAL A 105 -4.14 -25.74 20.00
C VAL A 105 -3.80 -25.30 18.58
N ASP A 106 -2.84 -24.39 18.44
CA ASP A 106 -2.44 -23.82 17.15
C ASP A 106 -1.29 -24.62 16.51
N TYR A 107 -0.44 -25.24 17.34
CA TYR A 107 0.70 -26.03 16.90
C TYR A 107 1.01 -27.13 17.92
N ALA A 108 1.52 -28.29 17.51
CA ALA A 108 1.93 -29.33 18.47
C ALA A 108 3.35 -29.84 18.23
N VAL A 109 4.01 -30.17 19.33
CA VAL A 109 5.38 -30.69 19.35
C VAL A 109 5.38 -32.00 20.11
N VAL A 110 5.76 -33.07 19.43
CA VAL A 110 5.91 -34.40 20.04
C VAL A 110 7.39 -34.61 20.32
N ILE A 111 7.69 -34.78 21.60
CA ILE A 111 9.05 -34.92 22.12
C ILE A 111 9.29 -36.40 22.42
N PRO A 112 10.36 -37.02 21.87
CA PRO A 112 10.70 -38.40 22.16
C PRO A 112 11.26 -38.55 23.58
N ALA A 113 11.14 -39.75 24.16
CA ALA A 113 11.67 -40.06 25.49
C ALA A 113 13.17 -39.74 25.63
N SER A 114 13.54 -39.25 26.82
CA SER A 114 14.93 -38.96 27.20
C SER A 114 15.63 -38.00 26.24
N PHE A 115 14.90 -36.98 25.78
CA PHE A 115 15.34 -36.02 24.76
C PHE A 115 16.68 -35.35 25.09
N ASP A 116 16.82 -34.78 26.28
CA ASP A 116 18.04 -34.05 26.69
C ASP A 116 19.24 -34.98 26.85
N GLU A 117 19.05 -36.17 27.41
CA GLU A 117 20.13 -37.16 27.60
C GLU A 117 20.66 -37.66 26.26
N ARG A 118 19.76 -38.00 25.34
CA ARG A 118 20.12 -38.44 23.99
C ARG A 118 20.79 -37.32 23.20
N MET A 119 20.32 -36.08 23.36
CA MET A 119 20.97 -34.91 22.77
C MET A 119 22.37 -34.68 23.35
N GLY A 120 22.55 -34.83 24.67
CA GLY A 120 23.86 -34.70 25.32
C GLY A 120 24.87 -35.78 24.92
N GLN A 121 24.39 -36.98 24.56
CA GLN A 121 25.21 -38.08 24.07
C GLN A 121 25.53 -38.00 22.56
N GLY A 122 25.01 -37.00 21.85
CA GLY A 122 25.17 -36.87 20.40
C GLY A 122 24.41 -37.92 19.58
N ALA A 123 23.37 -38.53 20.15
CA ALA A 123 22.52 -39.49 19.45
C ALA A 123 21.56 -38.77 18.47
N ASP A 124 21.11 -39.47 17.42
CA ASP A 124 20.07 -38.95 16.52
C ASP A 124 18.73 -38.83 17.27
N VAL A 125 18.20 -37.61 17.33
CA VAL A 125 16.95 -37.25 18.01
C VAL A 125 16.09 -36.42 17.05
N LYS A 126 14.82 -36.82 16.89
CA LYS A 126 13.87 -36.16 15.98
C LYS A 126 12.70 -35.58 16.77
N LEU A 127 12.52 -34.26 16.65
CA LEU A 127 11.32 -33.56 17.10
C LEU A 127 10.24 -33.66 16.02
N GLU A 128 9.08 -34.20 16.37
CA GLU A 128 7.93 -34.25 15.48
C GLU A 128 7.11 -32.98 15.63
N LEU A 129 7.05 -32.20 14.55
CA LEU A 129 6.35 -30.92 14.48
C LEU A 129 5.03 -31.06 13.73
N LEU A 130 3.91 -30.76 14.39
CA LEU A 130 2.56 -30.94 13.87
C LEU A 130 1.86 -29.58 13.70
N PRO A 131 1.74 -29.06 12.47
CA PRO A 131 1.08 -27.78 12.21
C PRO A 131 -0.44 -27.87 12.41
N GLY A 132 -1.05 -26.81 12.93
CA GLY A 132 -2.49 -26.65 13.06
C GLY A 132 -3.15 -25.95 11.88
N LYS A 133 -4.32 -25.34 12.11
CA LYS A 133 -5.14 -24.70 11.06
C LYS A 133 -4.62 -23.35 10.58
N ASP A 134 -4.00 -22.56 11.46
CA ASP A 134 -3.55 -21.21 11.14
C ASP A 134 -2.13 -21.21 10.60
N ARG A 135 -1.97 -20.85 9.33
CA ARG A 135 -0.66 -20.84 8.66
C ARG A 135 0.30 -19.81 9.24
N ASN A 136 -0.18 -18.67 9.72
CA ASN A 136 0.69 -17.62 10.28
C ASN A 136 1.22 -18.03 11.64
N LEU A 137 0.36 -18.58 12.51
CA LEU A 137 0.78 -19.11 13.81
C LEU A 137 1.71 -20.33 13.65
N ASN A 138 1.45 -21.18 12.66
CA ASN A 138 2.35 -22.29 12.33
C ASN A 138 3.75 -21.80 11.93
N LEU A 139 3.84 -20.72 11.15
CA LEU A 139 5.13 -20.18 10.70
C LEU A 139 5.96 -19.65 11.88
N VAL A 140 5.30 -18.98 12.83
CA VAL A 140 5.93 -18.54 14.08
C VAL A 140 6.49 -19.73 14.85
N ALA A 141 5.67 -20.74 15.13
CA ALA A 141 6.10 -21.93 15.86
C ALA A 141 7.19 -22.70 15.13
N ASP A 142 7.06 -22.90 13.81
CA ASP A 142 8.09 -23.49 12.95
C ASP A 142 9.42 -22.77 13.11
N THR A 143 9.41 -21.43 13.07
CA THR A 143 10.63 -20.61 13.18
C THR A 143 11.29 -20.82 14.54
N ILE A 144 10.51 -20.81 15.61
CA ILE A 144 11.01 -21.02 16.97
C ILE A 144 11.66 -22.40 17.11
N PHE A 145 10.93 -23.48 16.78
CA PHE A 145 11.41 -24.84 16.99
C PHE A 145 12.51 -25.24 16.00
N LYS A 146 12.46 -24.78 14.74
CA LYS A 146 13.54 -25.03 13.78
C LYS A 146 14.81 -24.27 14.14
N THR A 147 14.72 -23.03 14.61
CA THR A 147 15.88 -22.28 15.11
C THR A 147 16.47 -22.95 16.34
N PHE A 148 15.64 -23.46 17.26
CA PHE A 148 16.11 -24.24 18.40
C PHE A 148 16.85 -25.52 17.97
N ILE A 149 16.29 -26.29 17.04
CA ILE A 149 16.96 -27.49 16.49
C ILE A 149 18.27 -27.12 15.77
N ALA A 150 18.28 -26.02 15.02
CA ALA A 150 19.47 -25.54 14.33
C ALA A 150 20.58 -25.12 15.31
N ASP A 151 20.24 -24.43 16.40
CA ASP A 151 21.18 -24.04 17.46
C ASP A 151 21.74 -25.27 18.19
N ALA A 152 20.88 -26.24 18.51
CA ALA A 152 21.30 -27.52 19.10
C ALA A 152 22.27 -28.28 18.18
N ASN A 153 21.95 -28.39 16.89
CA ASN A 153 22.81 -29.03 15.89
C ASN A 153 24.14 -28.28 15.73
N HIS A 154 24.13 -26.94 15.79
CA HIS A 154 25.33 -26.12 15.71
C HIS A 154 26.26 -26.38 16.89
N LYS A 155 25.73 -26.36 18.12
CA LYS A 155 26.49 -26.68 19.35
C LYS A 155 27.06 -28.10 19.31
N GLN A 156 26.28 -29.08 18.86
CA GLN A 156 26.78 -30.45 18.71
C GLN A 156 27.89 -30.55 17.66
N ALA A 157 27.75 -29.86 16.53
CA ALA A 157 28.80 -29.81 15.50
C ALA A 157 30.09 -29.17 16.03
N GLU A 158 30.00 -28.09 16.80
CA GLU A 158 31.15 -27.46 17.48
C GLU A 158 31.85 -28.43 18.44
N VAL A 159 31.09 -29.17 19.26
CA VAL A 159 31.62 -30.20 20.17
C VAL A 159 32.36 -31.31 19.41
N ILE A 160 31.80 -31.78 18.29
CA ILE A 160 32.40 -32.82 17.45
C ILE A 160 33.70 -32.32 16.80
N VAL A 161 33.74 -31.06 16.32
CA VAL A 161 34.90 -30.50 15.61
C VAL A 161 36.03 -30.08 16.55
N MET A 162 35.72 -29.48 17.70
CA MET A 162 36.71 -28.93 18.63
C MET A 162 37.23 -29.94 19.66
N GLY A 163 36.56 -31.08 19.80
CA GLY A 163 36.83 -32.10 20.83
C GLY A 163 36.18 -31.71 22.16
N GLY A 164 35.46 -32.65 22.79
CA GLY A 164 34.61 -32.41 23.96
C GLY A 164 35.28 -31.64 25.11
N ASP A 165 36.57 -31.90 25.37
CA ASP A 165 37.32 -31.25 26.45
C ASP A 165 37.55 -29.74 26.22
N LYS A 166 37.68 -29.30 24.96
CA LYS A 166 37.93 -27.87 24.64
C LYS A 166 36.64 -27.05 24.65
N VAL A 167 35.49 -27.65 24.32
CA VAL A 167 34.19 -26.96 24.35
C VAL A 167 33.67 -26.81 25.78
N LEU A 168 33.85 -27.82 26.64
CA LEU A 168 33.55 -27.71 28.07
C LEU A 168 34.42 -26.64 28.74
N ALA A 169 35.69 -26.52 28.37
CA ALA A 169 36.58 -25.45 28.85
C ALA A 169 36.20 -24.06 28.30
N ALA A 170 35.75 -23.97 27.04
CA ALA A 170 35.28 -22.71 26.44
C ALA A 170 33.93 -22.25 27.03
N GLN A 171 33.01 -23.17 27.34
CA GLN A 171 31.73 -22.86 27.98
C GLN A 171 31.88 -22.54 29.48
N ALA A 172 32.84 -23.16 30.18
CA ALA A 172 33.14 -22.84 31.58
C ALA A 172 33.96 -21.54 31.75
N GLY A 173 34.77 -21.17 30.74
CA GLY A 173 35.55 -19.93 30.70
C GLY A 173 34.80 -18.74 30.11
N ALA A 174 33.79 -18.98 29.28
CA ALA A 174 32.78 -18.01 28.94
C ALA A 174 31.82 -17.88 30.14
N SER A 175 32.26 -17.16 31.17
CA SER A 175 31.30 -16.41 31.98
C SER A 175 30.39 -15.71 30.98
N VAL A 176 29.12 -16.12 30.98
CA VAL A 176 28.08 -15.57 30.15
C VAL A 176 28.02 -14.08 30.50
N GLU A 177 28.85 -13.27 29.83
CA GLU A 177 28.45 -11.92 29.47
C GLU A 177 27.26 -12.15 28.56
N THR A 178 26.10 -12.29 29.20
CA THR A 178 24.80 -12.18 28.59
C THR A 178 24.83 -10.77 28.03
N SER A 179 25.35 -10.61 26.80
CA SER A 179 25.25 -9.39 26.03
C SER A 179 23.76 -9.14 25.94
N SER A 180 23.34 -8.27 26.85
CA SER A 180 21.97 -8.02 27.23
C SER A 180 21.43 -7.10 26.16
N GLY A 181 20.64 -7.68 25.27
CA GLY A 181 19.95 -6.96 24.20
C GLY A 181 20.07 -7.68 22.86
N PRO A 182 19.05 -7.59 21.99
CA PRO A 182 19.14 -8.11 20.64
C PRO A 182 20.33 -7.47 19.92
N ASN A 183 21.25 -8.29 19.40
CA ASN A 183 22.36 -7.86 18.52
C ASN A 183 21.89 -7.29 17.17
N VAL A 184 20.57 -7.15 17.00
CA VAL A 184 19.92 -6.68 15.79
C VAL A 184 19.04 -5.50 16.17
N THR A 185 19.39 -4.32 15.70
CA THR A 185 18.49 -3.17 15.72
C THR A 185 17.54 -3.30 14.53
N ILE A 186 16.23 -3.42 14.79
CA ILE A 186 15.23 -3.39 13.72
C ILE A 186 15.23 -1.99 13.10
N GLY A 187 15.75 -1.88 11.88
CA GLY A 187 15.71 -0.63 11.12
C GLY A 187 14.27 -0.29 10.73
N LYS A 188 13.83 0.95 11.00
CA LYS A 188 12.55 1.44 10.47
C LYS A 188 12.69 1.61 8.95
N LEU A 189 12.06 0.75 8.17
CA LEU A 189 11.95 0.92 6.71
C LEU A 189 11.06 2.14 6.40
N GLY A 190 11.67 3.31 6.27
CA GLY A 190 11.01 4.55 5.86
C GLY A 190 12.05 5.63 5.59
N GLU A 191 11.81 6.50 4.61
CA GLU A 191 12.68 7.67 4.37
C GLU A 191 12.73 8.49 5.68
N LYS A 192 13.92 8.60 6.30
CA LYS A 192 14.15 9.22 7.62
C LYS A 192 13.34 8.60 8.80
N GLY A 193 12.93 7.33 8.68
CA GLY A 193 12.17 6.63 9.72
C GLY A 193 10.73 7.12 9.90
N ALA A 194 10.24 7.97 8.99
CA ALA A 194 8.85 8.42 8.95
C ALA A 194 7.97 7.40 8.22
N THR A 195 6.73 7.26 8.69
CA THR A 195 5.67 6.50 8.05
C THR A 195 4.52 7.44 7.71
N TYR A 196 3.68 7.06 6.76
CA TYR A 196 2.43 7.77 6.46
C TYR A 196 1.23 6.98 7.00
N SER A 197 0.20 7.69 7.45
CA SER A 197 -1.05 7.08 7.91
C SER A 197 -1.91 6.60 6.73
N ALA A 198 -2.88 5.71 6.99
CA ALA A 198 -3.90 5.34 6.00
C ALA A 198 -4.62 6.59 5.47
N ALA A 199 -4.96 7.55 6.34
CA ALA A 199 -5.61 8.79 5.95
C ALA A 199 -4.74 9.62 4.97
N GLN A 200 -3.43 9.71 5.19
CA GLN A 200 -2.48 10.35 4.27
C GLN A 200 -2.43 9.64 2.91
N TYR A 201 -2.33 8.31 2.93
CA TYR A 201 -2.29 7.49 1.72
C TYR A 201 -3.55 7.64 0.87
N TYR A 202 -4.73 7.50 1.49
CA TYR A 202 -6.01 7.62 0.80
C TYR A 202 -6.33 9.06 0.43
N ALA A 203 -5.87 10.07 1.18
CA ALA A 203 -5.98 11.47 0.77
C ALA A 203 -5.21 11.73 -0.53
N ALA A 204 -3.97 11.24 -0.65
CA ALA A 204 -3.18 11.35 -1.88
C ALA A 204 -3.85 10.59 -3.03
N SER A 205 -4.23 9.32 -2.82
CA SER A 205 -4.83 8.50 -3.88
C SER A 205 -6.17 9.07 -4.38
N MET A 206 -7.08 9.44 -3.46
CA MET A 206 -8.37 10.00 -3.83
C MET A 206 -8.20 11.35 -4.52
N LEU A 207 -7.29 12.21 -4.04
CA LEU A 207 -6.98 13.47 -4.73
C LEU A 207 -6.59 13.22 -6.19
N ILE A 208 -5.68 12.29 -6.46
CA ILE A 208 -5.23 11.98 -7.83
C ILE A 208 -6.38 11.41 -8.67
N MET A 209 -7.15 10.47 -8.12
CA MET A 209 -8.30 9.87 -8.82
C MET A 209 -9.34 10.93 -9.22
N PHE A 210 -9.65 11.85 -8.31
CA PHE A 210 -10.61 12.93 -8.57
C PHE A 210 -10.09 14.00 -9.51
N LEU A 211 -8.79 14.31 -9.46
CA LEU A 211 -8.13 15.14 -10.47
C LEU A 211 -8.23 14.48 -11.86
N LEU A 212 -8.10 13.15 -11.95
CA LEU A 212 -8.27 12.41 -13.21
C LEU A 212 -9.72 12.40 -13.72
N TYR A 213 -10.73 12.50 -12.84
CA TYR A 213 -12.14 12.63 -13.23
C TYR A 213 -12.46 13.97 -13.90
N SER A 214 -11.60 14.99 -13.82
CA SER A 214 -11.80 16.26 -14.53
C SER A 214 -11.89 16.10 -16.05
N GLY A 215 -11.14 15.16 -16.62
CA GLY A 215 -11.21 14.78 -18.02
C GLY A 215 -12.60 14.25 -18.42
N LEU A 216 -13.31 13.57 -17.51
CA LEU A 216 -14.68 13.12 -17.74
C LEU A 216 -15.64 14.29 -17.95
N MET A 217 -15.46 15.36 -17.16
CA MET A 217 -16.24 16.58 -17.29
C MET A 217 -15.95 17.31 -18.60
N ALA A 218 -14.68 17.42 -18.98
CA ALA A 218 -14.28 18.01 -20.25
C ALA A 218 -14.86 17.22 -21.45
N SER A 219 -14.72 15.89 -21.42
CA SER A 219 -15.21 15.00 -22.48
C SER A 219 -16.73 15.04 -22.63
N SER A 220 -17.47 14.99 -21.52
CA SER A 220 -18.93 15.06 -21.53
C SER A 220 -19.44 16.43 -21.96
N SER A 221 -18.76 17.52 -21.55
CA SER A 221 -19.12 18.87 -21.98
C SER A 221 -18.91 19.07 -23.49
N LEU A 222 -17.87 18.47 -24.08
CA LEU A 222 -17.58 18.59 -25.52
C LEU A 222 -18.51 17.72 -26.38
N LEU A 223 -18.65 16.43 -26.03
CA LEU A 223 -19.50 15.51 -26.78
C LEU A 223 -21.00 15.79 -26.59
N GLY A 224 -21.40 16.24 -25.40
CA GLY A 224 -22.79 16.59 -25.12
C GLY A 224 -23.30 17.75 -25.98
N GLU A 225 -22.44 18.70 -26.35
CA GLU A 225 -22.81 19.78 -27.29
C GLU A 225 -22.95 19.30 -28.73
N ARG A 226 -22.13 18.31 -29.13
CA ARG A 226 -22.27 17.65 -30.43
C ARG A 226 -23.60 16.89 -30.51
N GLU A 227 -23.94 16.13 -29.47
CA GLU A 227 -25.20 15.37 -29.38
C GLU A 227 -26.43 16.30 -29.31
N SER A 228 -26.35 17.38 -28.55
CA SER A 228 -27.45 18.35 -28.39
C SER A 228 -27.67 19.25 -29.61
N ARG A 229 -26.91 19.05 -30.69
CA ARG A 229 -26.87 19.90 -31.90
C ARG A 229 -26.64 21.40 -31.63
N THR A 230 -26.21 21.75 -30.41
CA THR A 230 -25.86 23.13 -30.04
C THR A 230 -24.54 23.55 -30.65
N LEU A 231 -23.69 22.59 -31.06
CA LEU A 231 -22.46 22.84 -31.78
C LEU A 231 -22.68 23.68 -33.05
N TYR A 232 -23.75 23.41 -33.80
CA TYR A 232 -24.09 24.16 -35.03
C TYR A 232 -24.46 25.62 -34.75
N ARG A 233 -25.12 25.90 -33.61
CA ARG A 233 -25.44 27.26 -33.16
C ARG A 233 -24.20 28.01 -32.66
N LEU A 234 -23.23 27.27 -32.13
CA LEU A 234 -21.97 27.84 -31.68
C LEU A 234 -21.02 28.15 -32.85
N GLN A 235 -21.07 27.32 -33.90
CA GLN A 235 -20.34 27.53 -35.16
C GLN A 235 -20.90 28.71 -35.98
N SER A 236 -22.19 29.04 -35.83
CA SER A 236 -22.77 30.23 -36.47
C SER A 236 -22.52 31.54 -35.70
N ALA A 237 -21.97 31.47 -34.49
CA ALA A 237 -21.49 32.64 -33.76
C ALA A 237 -20.07 33.02 -34.24
N PRO A 238 -19.66 34.30 -34.16
CA PRO A 238 -18.33 34.77 -34.57
C PRO A 238 -17.25 34.35 -33.56
N VAL A 239 -17.08 33.04 -33.36
CA VAL A 239 -16.10 32.41 -32.48
C VAL A 239 -15.46 31.23 -33.17
N THR A 240 -14.12 31.14 -33.10
CA THR A 240 -13.39 30.01 -33.66
C THR A 240 -13.62 28.76 -32.79
N PRO A 241 -13.80 27.57 -33.38
CA PRO A 241 -13.97 26.32 -32.62
C PRO A 241 -12.87 26.06 -31.58
N GLY A 242 -11.63 26.47 -31.89
CA GLY A 242 -10.49 26.38 -30.97
C GLY A 242 -10.63 27.24 -29.71
N THR A 243 -11.22 28.44 -29.81
CA THR A 243 -11.44 29.30 -28.62
C THR A 243 -12.50 28.75 -27.68
N VAL A 244 -13.53 28.09 -28.22
CA VAL A 244 -14.54 27.38 -27.42
C VAL A 244 -13.90 26.21 -26.67
N PHE A 245 -13.16 25.38 -27.40
CA PHE A 245 -12.49 24.22 -26.84
C PHE A 245 -11.51 24.62 -25.72
N ALA A 246 -10.62 25.58 -26.00
CA ALA A 246 -9.66 26.06 -25.01
C ALA A 246 -10.36 26.68 -23.78
N GLY A 247 -11.44 27.45 -23.99
CA GLY A 247 -12.23 28.03 -22.90
C GLY A 247 -12.87 26.97 -22.00
N LYS A 248 -13.38 25.87 -22.57
CA LYS A 248 -13.92 24.74 -21.79
C LYS A 248 -12.85 24.00 -21.01
N ILE A 249 -11.71 23.70 -21.64
CA ILE A 249 -10.59 23.01 -20.98
C ILE A 249 -10.06 23.84 -19.82
N ILE A 250 -9.87 25.15 -20.01
CA ILE A 250 -9.44 26.07 -18.95
C ILE A 250 -10.48 26.14 -17.83
N GLY A 251 -11.77 26.27 -18.17
CA GLY A 251 -12.85 26.28 -17.17
C GLY A 251 -12.90 25.01 -16.33
N CYS A 252 -12.86 23.83 -16.98
CA CYS A 252 -12.86 22.54 -16.28
C CYS A 252 -11.60 22.36 -15.42
N SER A 253 -10.44 22.78 -15.91
CA SER A 253 -9.17 22.71 -15.18
C SER A 253 -9.21 23.59 -13.92
N LEU A 254 -9.70 24.83 -14.03
CA LEU A 254 -9.82 25.73 -12.89
C LEU A 254 -10.74 25.16 -11.79
N ILE A 255 -11.89 24.62 -12.16
CA ILE A 255 -12.82 23.97 -11.22
C ILE A 255 -12.15 22.80 -10.50
N THR A 256 -11.37 22.03 -11.23
CA THR A 256 -10.65 20.88 -10.69
C THR A 256 -9.54 21.31 -9.73
N LEU A 257 -8.85 22.42 -9.99
CA LEU A 257 -7.88 22.97 -9.06
C LEU A 257 -8.54 23.51 -7.77
N VAL A 258 -9.72 24.14 -7.89
CA VAL A 258 -10.51 24.54 -6.72
C VAL A 258 -10.95 23.33 -5.90
N GLN A 259 -11.39 22.27 -6.57
CA GLN A 259 -11.71 21.00 -5.92
C GLN A 259 -10.48 20.39 -5.24
N ALA A 260 -9.32 20.38 -5.89
CA ALA A 260 -8.08 19.88 -5.33
C ALA A 260 -7.75 20.62 -4.02
N ALA A 261 -7.85 21.96 -4.03
CA ALA A 261 -7.67 22.78 -2.84
C ALA A 261 -8.68 22.41 -1.74
N ALA A 262 -9.95 22.20 -2.08
CA ALA A 262 -10.97 21.78 -1.11
C ALA A 262 -10.67 20.40 -0.49
N ILE A 263 -10.19 19.44 -1.29
CA ILE A 263 -9.80 18.10 -0.80
C ILE A 263 -8.56 18.20 0.10
N VAL A 264 -7.54 18.97 -0.29
CA VAL A 264 -6.31 19.16 0.49
C VAL A 264 -6.61 19.86 1.82
N LEU A 265 -7.36 20.97 1.80
CA LEU A 265 -7.73 21.70 3.01
C LEU A 265 -8.70 20.89 3.88
N GLY A 266 -9.67 20.22 3.28
CA GLY A 266 -10.63 19.37 3.98
C GLY A 266 -9.96 18.18 4.66
N SER A 267 -9.03 17.49 3.98
CA SER A 267 -8.27 16.40 4.58
C SER A 267 -7.32 16.86 5.69
N MET A 268 -6.75 18.06 5.56
CA MET A 268 -5.92 18.66 6.60
C MET A 268 -6.75 19.01 7.86
N TRP A 269 -7.93 19.63 7.69
CA TRP A 269 -8.74 20.10 8.81
C TRP A 269 -9.58 18.99 9.47
N LEU A 270 -10.17 18.10 8.68
CA LEU A 270 -11.05 17.04 9.18
C LEU A 270 -10.27 15.81 9.68
N TYR A 271 -9.17 15.47 9.01
CA TYR A 271 -8.45 14.20 9.24
C TYR A 271 -7.01 14.40 9.71
N GLY A 272 -6.55 15.65 9.89
CA GLY A 272 -5.18 15.93 10.36
C GLY A 272 -4.09 15.53 9.37
N VAL A 273 -4.40 15.41 8.08
CA VAL A 273 -3.44 14.98 7.05
C VAL A 273 -2.33 16.02 6.88
N LYS A 274 -1.09 15.60 7.11
CA LYS A 274 0.10 16.43 6.89
C LYS A 274 0.63 16.18 5.47
N TRP A 275 0.48 17.16 4.59
CA TRP A 275 0.92 17.11 3.18
C TRP A 275 2.42 17.42 2.98
N GLY A 276 3.12 17.84 4.04
CA GLY A 276 4.53 18.22 4.00
C GLY A 276 4.77 19.73 3.91
N PRO A 277 6.03 20.18 3.97
CA PRO A 277 6.39 21.60 4.06
C PRO A 277 6.39 22.33 2.71
N HIS A 278 6.17 21.64 1.59
CA HIS A 278 6.30 22.19 0.24
C HIS A 278 4.95 22.31 -0.49
N PRO A 279 4.07 23.26 -0.12
CA PRO A 279 2.75 23.40 -0.75
C PRO A 279 2.83 23.79 -2.23
N LEU A 280 3.90 24.47 -2.65
CA LEU A 280 4.11 24.81 -4.06
C LEU A 280 4.30 23.56 -4.93
N LEU A 281 5.08 22.57 -4.46
CA LEU A 281 5.29 21.32 -5.19
C LEU A 281 3.99 20.52 -5.30
N LEU A 282 3.16 20.54 -4.25
CA LEU A 282 1.82 19.94 -4.28
C LEU A 282 0.95 20.56 -5.37
N ILE A 283 0.91 21.89 -5.47
CA ILE A 283 0.15 22.60 -6.52
C ILE A 283 0.65 22.19 -7.91
N VAL A 284 1.97 22.09 -8.10
CA VAL A 284 2.55 21.65 -9.38
C VAL A 284 2.11 20.23 -9.73
N VAL A 285 2.12 19.29 -8.77
CA VAL A 285 1.60 17.93 -8.99
C VAL A 285 0.14 17.96 -9.41
N CYS A 286 -0.71 18.73 -8.71
CA CYS A 286 -2.13 18.86 -9.05
C CYS A 286 -2.31 19.38 -10.49
N VAL A 287 -1.58 20.44 -10.86
CA VAL A 287 -1.63 21.02 -12.22
C VAL A 287 -1.22 19.98 -13.27
N LEU A 288 -0.11 19.27 -13.08
CA LEU A 288 0.36 18.25 -14.04
C LEU A 288 -0.65 17.11 -14.24
N ILE A 289 -1.28 16.64 -13.17
CA ILE A 289 -2.33 15.60 -13.26
C ILE A 289 -3.55 16.14 -13.99
N THR A 290 -4.00 17.37 -13.70
CA THR A 290 -5.13 17.96 -14.43
C THR A 290 -4.82 18.07 -15.92
N LEU A 291 -3.62 18.49 -16.29
CA LEU A 291 -3.19 18.59 -17.68
C LEU A 291 -3.14 17.22 -18.36
N SER A 292 -2.60 16.21 -17.67
CA SER A 292 -2.61 14.81 -18.14
C SER A 292 -4.03 14.29 -18.35
N SER A 293 -4.94 14.54 -17.41
CA SER A 293 -6.34 14.14 -17.49
C SER A 293 -7.05 14.79 -18.67
N MET A 294 -6.86 16.10 -18.86
CA MET A 294 -7.41 16.84 -20.01
C MET A 294 -6.88 16.25 -21.32
N THR A 295 -5.59 15.94 -21.39
CA THR A 295 -4.98 15.34 -22.58
C THR A 295 -5.61 13.99 -22.91
N ILE A 296 -5.73 13.08 -21.92
CA ILE A 296 -6.37 11.77 -22.10
C ILE A 296 -7.83 11.94 -22.54
N ALA A 297 -8.57 12.86 -21.92
CA ALA A 297 -9.96 13.12 -22.29
C ALA A 297 -10.09 13.63 -23.73
N THR A 298 -9.22 14.53 -24.17
CA THR A 298 -9.25 15.03 -25.55
C THR A 298 -9.00 13.90 -26.55
N PHE A 299 -8.04 13.02 -26.29
CA PHE A 299 -7.81 11.82 -27.10
C PHE A 299 -9.04 10.91 -27.15
N ILE A 300 -9.69 10.66 -26.02
CA ILE A 300 -10.90 9.84 -25.96
C ILE A 300 -12.06 10.49 -26.74
N THR A 301 -12.22 11.82 -26.65
CA THR A 301 -13.25 12.53 -27.42
C THR A 301 -13.03 12.49 -28.93
N LEU A 302 -11.78 12.35 -29.38
CA LEU A 302 -11.44 12.19 -30.80
C LEU A 302 -11.83 10.80 -31.32
N VAL A 303 -11.68 9.76 -30.50
CA VAL A 303 -11.95 8.36 -30.88
C VAL A 303 -13.42 7.97 -30.67
N SER A 304 -14.10 8.59 -29.70
CA SER A 304 -15.45 8.19 -29.30
C SER A 304 -16.54 8.95 -30.03
N SER A 305 -17.51 8.23 -30.59
CA SER A 305 -18.67 8.82 -31.28
C SER A 305 -19.79 9.28 -30.35
N THR A 306 -19.85 8.77 -29.11
CA THR A 306 -20.93 9.06 -28.15
C THR A 306 -20.37 9.54 -26.81
N ALA A 307 -21.11 10.45 -26.15
CA ALA A 307 -20.77 10.95 -24.82
C ALA A 307 -20.85 9.86 -23.74
N ALA A 308 -21.73 8.87 -23.91
CA ALA A 308 -21.83 7.73 -23.01
C ALA A 308 -20.61 6.80 -23.14
N GLY A 309 -20.19 6.47 -24.36
CA GLY A 309 -19.01 5.63 -24.62
C GLY A 309 -17.72 6.27 -24.12
N ALA A 310 -17.53 7.57 -24.40
CA ALA A 310 -16.38 8.33 -23.90
C ALA A 310 -16.33 8.34 -22.36
N ARG A 311 -17.50 8.50 -21.71
CA ARG A 311 -17.59 8.47 -20.25
C ARG A 311 -17.19 7.11 -19.68
N GLY A 312 -17.73 6.03 -20.25
CA GLY A 312 -17.39 4.66 -19.82
C GLY A 312 -15.91 4.34 -20.01
N LEU A 313 -15.33 4.71 -21.16
CA LEU A 313 -13.92 4.48 -21.45
C LEU A 313 -13.00 5.28 -20.51
N MET A 314 -13.30 6.56 -20.28
CA MET A 314 -12.53 7.38 -19.34
C MET A 314 -12.61 6.79 -17.92
N GLN A 315 -13.79 6.38 -17.46
CA GLN A 315 -13.96 5.77 -16.14
C GLN A 315 -13.17 4.45 -16.02
N ALA A 316 -13.20 3.59 -17.04
CA ALA A 316 -12.41 2.37 -17.07
C ALA A 316 -10.90 2.64 -17.00
N ILE A 317 -10.41 3.65 -17.75
CA ILE A 317 -9.01 4.07 -17.72
C ILE A 317 -8.61 4.60 -16.34
N ILE A 318 -9.45 5.43 -15.71
CA ILE A 318 -9.17 5.98 -14.38
C ILE A 318 -9.06 4.86 -13.34
N ILE A 319 -10.02 3.92 -13.33
CA ILE A 319 -10.03 2.80 -12.38
C ILE A 319 -8.81 1.89 -12.62
N ALA A 320 -8.51 1.56 -13.87
CA ALA A 320 -7.36 0.74 -14.22
C ALA A 320 -6.03 1.40 -13.81
N MET A 321 -5.83 2.69 -14.12
CA MET A 321 -4.64 3.43 -13.71
C MET A 321 -4.52 3.54 -12.20
N THR A 322 -5.63 3.76 -11.49
CA THR A 322 -5.65 3.86 -10.03
C THR A 322 -5.32 2.51 -9.38
N PHE A 323 -5.87 1.42 -9.91
CA PHE A 323 -5.55 0.07 -9.44
C PHE A 323 -4.08 -0.28 -9.67
N VAL A 324 -3.59 -0.12 -10.90
CA VAL A 324 -2.20 -0.44 -11.26
C VAL A 324 -1.20 0.40 -10.47
N SER A 325 -1.52 1.68 -10.20
CA SER A 325 -0.70 2.57 -9.38
C SER A 325 -0.69 2.22 -7.88
N GLY A 326 -1.50 1.27 -7.44
CA GLY A 326 -1.67 0.93 -6.02
C GLY A 326 -2.59 1.88 -5.25
N GLY A 327 -3.35 2.76 -5.92
CA GLY A 327 -4.20 3.74 -5.26
C GLY A 327 -5.21 3.15 -4.26
N PHE A 328 -5.72 1.95 -4.51
CA PHE A 328 -6.64 1.25 -3.60
C PHE A 328 -5.92 0.48 -2.49
N MET A 329 -4.80 -0.15 -2.82
CA MET A 329 -4.00 -0.96 -1.91
C MET A 329 -2.53 -0.94 -2.37
N PRO A 330 -1.55 -0.82 -1.46
CA PRO A 330 -0.15 -0.94 -1.82
C PRO A 330 0.12 -2.31 -2.46
N LEU A 331 0.62 -2.32 -3.70
CA LEU A 331 0.90 -3.55 -4.43
C LEU A 331 2.35 -4.00 -4.14
N PRO A 332 2.57 -5.14 -3.46
CA PRO A 332 3.91 -5.63 -3.11
C PRO A 332 4.64 -6.30 -4.29
N VAL A 333 4.00 -6.42 -5.46
CA VAL A 333 4.52 -7.20 -6.59
C VAL A 333 5.27 -6.31 -7.57
N GLU A 334 6.55 -6.61 -7.82
CA GLU A 334 7.42 -5.85 -8.74
C GLU A 334 6.83 -5.68 -10.15
N PHE A 335 6.08 -6.68 -10.62
CA PHE A 335 5.41 -6.63 -11.93
C PHE A 335 4.43 -5.45 -12.04
N PHE A 336 3.61 -5.24 -11.02
CA PHE A 336 2.67 -4.12 -11.00
C PHE A 336 3.40 -2.79 -10.88
N GLN A 337 4.51 -2.72 -10.14
CA GLN A 337 5.31 -1.50 -10.03
C GLN A 337 5.95 -1.10 -11.36
N LYS A 338 6.46 -2.05 -12.15
CA LYS A 338 7.01 -1.80 -13.49
C LYS A 338 5.96 -1.30 -14.48
N ILE A 339 4.73 -1.78 -14.40
CA ILE A 339 3.64 -1.27 -15.25
C ILE A 339 3.17 0.09 -14.73
N ALA A 340 3.07 0.24 -13.41
CA ALA A 340 2.67 1.48 -12.76
C ALA A 340 3.59 2.64 -13.11
N SER A 341 4.90 2.43 -13.25
CA SER A 341 5.85 3.49 -13.61
C SER A 341 5.59 4.13 -14.98
N PHE A 342 4.78 3.52 -15.86
CA PHE A 342 4.34 4.15 -17.10
C PHE A 342 3.09 5.05 -16.92
N THR A 343 2.46 5.02 -15.75
CA THR A 343 1.24 5.77 -15.47
C THR A 343 1.55 7.11 -14.79
N VAL A 344 0.78 8.14 -15.14
CA VAL A 344 0.84 9.45 -14.47
C VAL A 344 0.44 9.35 -12.99
N ASN A 345 -0.42 8.39 -12.65
CA ASN A 345 -0.92 8.19 -11.29
C ASN A 345 0.20 7.75 -10.35
N HIS A 346 1.10 6.86 -10.81
CA HIS A 346 2.23 6.38 -10.00
C HIS A 346 3.19 7.50 -9.60
N TRP A 347 3.63 8.32 -10.56
CA TRP A 347 4.56 9.41 -10.28
C TRP A 347 3.92 10.53 -9.44
N ALA A 348 2.64 10.81 -9.67
CA ALA A 348 1.87 11.71 -8.82
C ALA A 348 1.80 11.20 -7.37
N MET A 349 1.45 9.94 -7.18
CA MET A 349 1.32 9.30 -5.88
C MET A 349 2.64 9.25 -5.13
N GLN A 350 3.73 8.84 -5.81
CA GLN A 350 5.06 8.86 -5.22
C GLN A 350 5.51 10.28 -4.82
N SER A 351 5.24 11.28 -5.66
CA SER A 351 5.57 12.67 -5.34
C SER A 351 4.83 13.14 -4.08
N MET A 352 3.53 12.86 -3.97
CA MET A 352 2.72 13.22 -2.81
C MET A 352 3.18 12.49 -1.54
N LEU A 353 3.39 11.18 -1.60
CA LEU A 353 3.83 10.40 -0.45
C LEU A 353 5.24 10.83 0.02
N ARG A 354 6.17 11.11 -0.90
CA ARG A 354 7.51 11.62 -0.57
C ARG A 354 7.46 13.00 0.10
N MET A 355 6.56 13.88 -0.35
CA MET A 355 6.30 15.16 0.33
C MET A 355 5.75 14.95 1.75
N MET A 356 4.83 14.01 1.94
CA MET A 356 4.28 13.67 3.27
C MET A 356 5.33 13.07 4.21
N LEU A 357 6.29 12.31 3.66
CA LEU A 357 7.43 11.73 4.39
C LEU A 357 8.58 12.71 4.64
N ASN A 358 8.47 13.97 4.19
CA ASN A 358 9.49 14.99 4.33
C ASN A 358 10.88 14.55 3.79
N SER A 359 10.86 13.84 2.67
CA SER A 359 12.07 13.34 2.05
C SER A 359 12.82 14.40 1.25
N ASP A 360 14.01 14.05 0.78
CA ASP A 360 14.89 15.03 0.16
C ASP A 360 14.26 15.60 -1.12
N VAL A 361 14.30 16.93 -1.23
CA VAL A 361 13.64 17.68 -2.31
C VAL A 361 14.07 17.18 -3.70
N HIS A 362 15.31 16.73 -3.85
CA HIS A 362 15.82 16.14 -5.09
C HIS A 362 15.00 14.91 -5.55
N LEU A 363 14.60 14.04 -4.62
CA LEU A 363 13.81 12.86 -4.92
C LEU A 363 12.39 13.23 -5.35
N ILE A 364 11.80 14.24 -4.71
CA ILE A 364 10.47 14.77 -5.05
C ILE A 364 10.49 15.42 -6.43
N VAL A 365 11.50 16.25 -6.72
CA VAL A 365 11.67 16.92 -8.02
C VAL A 365 11.92 15.92 -9.14
N THR A 366 12.65 14.83 -8.88
CA THR A 366 12.86 13.76 -9.88
C THR A 366 11.54 13.09 -10.27
N CYS A 367 10.69 12.75 -9.29
CA CYS A 367 9.37 12.19 -9.56
C CYS A 367 8.47 13.17 -10.32
N LEU A 368 8.49 14.45 -9.93
CA LEU A 368 7.81 15.53 -10.64
C LEU A 368 8.31 15.69 -12.08
N GLY A 369 9.61 15.56 -12.31
CA GLY A 369 10.24 15.60 -13.64
C GLY A 369 9.73 14.47 -14.53
N MET A 370 9.62 13.25 -14.00
CA MET A 370 9.05 12.12 -14.75
C MET A 370 7.55 12.31 -15.02
N LEU A 371 6.79 12.81 -14.05
CA LEU A 371 5.37 13.16 -14.26
C LEU A 371 5.21 14.21 -15.37
N ALA A 372 6.05 15.26 -15.35
CA ALA A 372 6.05 16.31 -16.37
C ALA A 372 6.45 15.75 -17.75
N ALA A 373 7.44 14.86 -17.81
CA ALA A 373 7.87 14.22 -19.06
C ALA A 373 6.75 13.36 -19.68
N ILE A 374 6.07 12.54 -18.87
CA ILE A 374 4.93 11.72 -19.34
C ILE A 374 3.78 12.62 -19.78
N THR A 375 3.46 13.66 -19.01
CA THR A 375 2.43 14.64 -19.37
C THR A 375 2.75 15.31 -20.71
N ALA A 376 4.00 15.74 -20.90
CA ALA A 376 4.46 16.36 -22.14
C ALA A 376 4.36 15.39 -23.33
N ALA A 377 4.80 14.13 -23.16
CA ALA A 377 4.70 13.10 -24.18
C ALA A 377 3.23 12.81 -24.58
N LEU A 378 2.34 12.68 -23.60
CA LEU A 378 0.90 12.52 -23.84
C LEU A 378 0.33 13.74 -24.58
N SER A 379 0.70 14.95 -24.17
CA SER A 379 0.19 16.19 -24.77
C SER A 379 0.66 16.34 -26.23
N ALA A 380 1.91 15.97 -26.51
CA ALA A 380 2.45 15.94 -27.86
C ALA A 380 1.73 14.91 -28.74
N ALA A 381 1.49 13.70 -28.22
CA ALA A 381 0.74 12.66 -28.91
C ALA A 381 -0.71 13.08 -29.22
N ALA A 382 -1.36 13.77 -28.29
CA ALA A 382 -2.69 14.33 -28.49
C ALA A 382 -2.70 15.43 -29.56
N MET A 383 -1.72 16.35 -29.54
CA MET A 383 -1.61 17.40 -30.57
C MET A 383 -1.34 16.82 -31.97
N ILE A 384 -0.50 15.80 -32.08
CA ILE A 384 -0.21 15.12 -33.37
C ILE A 384 -1.47 14.43 -33.89
N THR A 385 -2.19 13.71 -33.02
CA THR A 385 -3.46 13.06 -33.38
C THR A 385 -4.51 14.09 -33.78
N TYR A 386 -4.61 15.20 -33.05
CA TYR A 386 -5.50 16.30 -33.39
C TYR A 386 -5.16 16.94 -34.74
N ARG A 387 -3.88 17.08 -35.10
CA ARG A 387 -3.50 17.57 -36.45
C ARG A 387 -3.80 16.58 -37.57
N LYS A 388 -3.73 15.27 -37.32
CA LYS A 388 -3.99 14.23 -38.33
C LYS A 388 -5.48 13.94 -38.53
N VAL A 389 -6.28 14.02 -37.46
CA VAL A 389 -7.72 13.71 -37.45
C VAL A 389 -8.57 14.98 -37.49
N GLY A 390 -7.97 16.14 -37.20
CA GLY A 390 -8.64 17.41 -37.05
C GLY A 390 -9.45 17.78 -38.27
N TYR A 391 -10.77 17.80 -38.06
CA TYR A 391 -11.79 18.55 -38.80
C TYR A 391 -11.25 19.25 -40.06
N HIS A 392 -11.03 18.47 -41.11
CA HIS A 392 -11.25 18.98 -42.45
C HIS A 392 -12.76 19.23 -42.52
N ALA A 393 -13.12 20.49 -42.31
CA ALA A 393 -14.45 20.99 -42.61
C ALA A 393 -14.74 20.81 -44.11
#